data_AF-A0A2U1VZ42-F1
#
_entry.id   AF-A0A2U1VZ42-F1
#
_cell.length_a   1.000
_cell.length_b   1.000
_cell.length_c   1.000
_cell.angle_alpha   90.00
_cell.angle_beta   90.00
_cell.angle_gamma   90.00
#
_symmetry.space_group_name_H-M   'P 1'
#
loop_
_entity.id
_entity.type
_entity.pdbx_description
1 polymer ?
#
loop_
_entity_poly.entity_id
_entity_poly.type
_entity_poly.pdbx_seq_one_letter_code
_entity_poly.pdbx_strand_id
1 'polypeptide(L)' 'MSELTVPVIRFRSAEDCTQAARALHEQQFEPRQESVTEISVTPWEDFDEALLVLQADGFACERADKPVTRLGPGKPKPVA' A
#
# COMPACT_ATOMS: atom_id res chain seq x y z
N MET A 1 11.89 19.48 -6.25
CA MET A 1 10.73 18.59 -6.07
C MET A 1 11.12 17.60 -5.00
N SER A 2 10.43 17.54 -3.86
CA SER A 2 10.76 16.55 -2.83
C SER A 2 10.05 15.26 -3.19
N GLU A 3 10.82 14.24 -3.58
CA GLU A 3 10.33 12.88 -3.72
C GLU A 3 9.93 12.40 -2.33
N LEU A 4 8.65 12.06 -2.15
CA LEU A 4 8.17 11.40 -0.94
C LEU A 4 8.22 9.91 -1.22
N THR A 5 8.61 9.11 -0.24
CA THR A 5 8.52 7.66 -0.32
C THR A 5 7.33 7.20 0.52
N VAL A 6 6.55 6.27 -0.02
CA VAL A 6 5.46 5.62 0.72
C VAL A 6 5.80 4.16 0.92
N PRO A 7 5.56 3.59 2.11
CA PRO A 7 5.78 2.18 2.34
C PRO A 7 4.75 1.38 1.55
N VAL A 8 5.22 0.34 0.86
CA VAL A 8 4.39 -0.61 0.13
C VAL A 8 4.81 -2.04 0.47
N ILE A 9 3.83 -2.94 0.50
CA ILE A 9 4.04 -4.38 0.61
C ILE A 9 4.14 -4.91 -0.81
N ARG A 10 5.29 -5.50 -1.15
CA ARG A 10 5.56 -6.07 -2.47
C ARG A 10 5.39 -7.59 -2.41
N PHE A 11 4.72 -8.13 -3.41
CA PHE A 11 4.45 -9.55 -3.59
C PHE A 11 5.18 -10.09 -4.81
N ARG A 12 5.42 -11.41 -4.84
CA ARG A 12 6.07 -12.08 -5.98
C ARG A 12 5.15 -12.27 -7.17
N SER A 13 3.84 -12.32 -6.93
CA SER A 13 2.84 -12.54 -7.96
C SER A 13 1.63 -11.61 -7.80
N ALA A 14 0.92 -11.37 -8.90
CA ALA A 14 -0.31 -10.58 -8.88
C ALA A 14 -1.47 -11.32 -8.18
N GLU A 15 -1.42 -12.65 -8.17
CA GLU A 15 -2.37 -13.48 -7.45
C GLU A 15 -2.21 -13.31 -5.93
N ASP A 16 -0.97 -13.43 -5.43
CA ASP A 16 -0.65 -13.19 -4.02
C ASP A 16 -1.06 -11.78 -3.60
N CYS A 17 -0.78 -10.78 -4.43
CA CYS A 17 -1.18 -9.40 -4.19
C CYS A 17 -2.70 -9.27 -4.05
N THR A 18 -3.47 -9.90 -4.95
CA THR A 18 -4.94 -9.84 -4.92
C THR A 18 -5.52 -10.55 -3.71
N GLN A 19 -4.95 -11.71 -3.33
CA GLN A 19 -5.36 -12.47 -2.16
C GLN A 19 -5.00 -11.73 -0.86
N ALA A 20 -3.80 -11.15 -0.79
CA ALA A 20 -3.36 -10.36 0.34
C ALA A 20 -4.23 -9.11 0.56
N ALA A 21 -4.65 -8.42 -0.50
CA ALA A 21 -5.59 -7.31 -0.38
C ALA A 21 -6.92 -7.74 0.27
N ARG A 22 -7.41 -8.95 -0.05
CA ARG A 22 -8.63 -9.49 0.56
C ARG A 22 -8.41 -9.82 2.03
N ALA A 23 -7.32 -10.52 2.36
CA ALA A 23 -6.97 -10.85 3.73
C ALA A 23 -6.85 -9.60 4.61
N LEU A 24 -6.19 -8.55 4.10
CA LEU A 24 -6.08 -7.27 4.78
C LEU A 24 -7.45 -6.61 5.02
N HIS A 25 -8.34 -6.63 4.03
CA HIS A 25 -9.71 -6.13 4.21
C HIS A 25 -10.50 -6.93 5.26
N GLU A 26 -10.35 -8.26 5.31
CA GLU A 26 -11.00 -9.11 6.32
C GLU A 26 -10.49 -8.79 7.74
N GLN A 27 -9.22 -8.39 7.84
CA GLN A 27 -8.55 -7.95 9.07
C GLN A 27 -8.76 -6.46 9.37
N GLN A 28 -9.70 -5.80 8.68
CA GLN A 28 -10.08 -4.40 8.86
C GLN A 28 -9.01 -3.37 8.51
N PHE A 29 -7.96 -3.75 7.77
CA PHE A 29 -7.05 -2.80 7.15
C PHE A 29 -7.66 -2.21 5.86
N GLU A 30 -7.19 -1.02 5.46
CA GLU A 30 -7.53 -0.43 4.16
C GLU A 30 -6.34 -0.53 3.18
N PRO A 31 -6.15 -1.69 2.51
CA PRO A 31 -5.17 -1.84 1.45
C PRO A 31 -5.56 -1.02 0.22
N ARG A 32 -4.57 -0.36 -0.36
CA ARG A 32 -4.67 0.37 -1.62
C ARG A 32 -3.69 -0.22 -2.61
N GLN A 33 -4.21 -0.71 -3.73
CA GLN A 33 -3.37 -1.28 -4.77
C GLN A 33 -2.58 -0.19 -5.50
N GLU A 34 -1.26 -0.27 -5.42
CA GLU A 34 -0.32 0.68 -6.02
C GLU A 34 0.23 0.17 -7.36
N SER A 35 0.29 -1.16 -7.53
CA SER A 35 0.62 -1.82 -8.79
C SER A 35 0.08 -3.25 -8.81
N VAL A 36 0.37 -4.01 -9.86
CA VAL A 36 -0.05 -5.42 -9.98
C VAL A 36 0.51 -6.31 -8.88
N THR A 37 1.60 -5.91 -8.22
CA THR A 37 2.29 -6.69 -7.18
C THR A 37 2.59 -5.86 -5.92
N GLU A 38 1.99 -4.68 -5.77
CA GLU A 38 2.28 -3.79 -4.64
C GLU A 38 1.02 -3.17 -4.06
N ILE A 39 0.98 -3.12 -2.73
CA ILE A 39 -0.13 -2.56 -1.95
C ILE A 39 0.43 -1.59 -0.90
N SER A 40 -0.18 -0.42 -0.76
CA SER A 40 0.00 0.44 0.41
C SER A 40 -1.16 0.22 1.40
N VAL A 41 -0.99 0.57 2.67
CA VAL A 41 -2.05 0.47 3.68
C VAL A 41 -2.34 1.87 4.22
N THR A 42 -3.61 2.20 4.44
CA THR A 42 -4.01 3.48 5.06
C THR A 42 -4.77 3.20 6.37
N PRO A 43 -4.47 3.91 7.47
CA PRO A 43 -3.33 4.82 7.65
C PRO A 43 -1.97 4.10 7.60
N TRP A 44 -0.88 4.85 7.36
CA TRP A 44 0.48 4.26 7.31
C TRP A 44 0.96 3.70 8.65
N GLU A 45 0.35 4.12 9.75
CA GLU A 45 0.63 3.62 11.10
C GLU A 45 0.34 2.12 11.21
N ASP A 46 -0.62 1.61 10.42
CA ASP A 46 -1.03 0.21 10.41
C ASP A 46 -0.18 -0.65 9.46
N PHE A 47 0.76 -0.05 8.73
CA PHE A 47 1.54 -0.74 7.69
C PHE A 47 2.34 -1.92 8.24
N ASP A 48 3.06 -1.72 9.34
CA ASP A 48 3.91 -2.77 9.91
C ASP A 48 3.06 -3.92 10.48
N GLU A 49 1.87 -3.61 11.02
CA GLU A 49 0.93 -4.63 11.49
C GLU A 49 0.33 -5.43 10.32
N ALA A 50 -0.12 -4.74 9.27
CA ALA A 50 -0.61 -5.38 8.04
C ALA A 50 0.44 -6.29 7.39
N LEU A 51 1.71 -5.88 7.38
CA LEU A 51 2.81 -6.72 6.88
C LEU A 51 2.98 -7.98 7.73
N LEU A 52 2.94 -7.84 9.06
CA LEU A 52 3.05 -8.98 9.98
C LEU A 52 1.89 -9.97 9.81
N VAL A 53 0.67 -9.47 9.66
CA VAL A 53 -0.52 -10.30 9.41
C VAL A 53 -0.35 -11.11 8.13
N LEU A 54 0.06 -10.47 7.04
CA LEU A 54 0.29 -11.18 5.77
C LEU A 54 1.41 -12.21 5.86
N GLN A 55 2.49 -11.91 6.57
CA GLN A 55 3.57 -12.87 6.80
C GLN A 55 3.11 -14.06 7.66
N ALA A 56 2.27 -13.81 8.68
CA ALA A 56 1.69 -14.85 9.53
C ALA A 56 0.73 -15.75 8.74
N ASP A 57 -0.03 -15.18 7.79
CA ASP A 57 -0.91 -15.91 6.87
C ASP A 57 -0.14 -16.65 5.75
N GLY A 58 1.19 -16.51 5.71
CA GLY A 58 2.07 -17.24 4.79
C GLY A 58 2.29 -16.57 3.44
N PHE A 59 1.88 -15.31 3.26
CA PHE A 59 2.15 -14.58 2.03
C PHE A 59 3.64 -14.29 1.87
N ALA A 60 4.18 -14.65 0.70
CA ALA A 60 5.54 -14.31 0.31
C ALA A 60 5.64 -12.82 -0.09
N CYS A 61 5.80 -11.96 0.91
CA CYS A 61 5.82 -10.51 0.74
C CYS A 61 6.98 -9.82 1.49
N GLU A 62 7.34 -8.63 1.04
CA GLU A 62 8.40 -7.82 1.64
C GLU A 62 8.00 -6.34 1.70
N ARG A 63 8.58 -5.61 2.66
CA ARG A 63 8.48 -4.16 2.70
C ARG A 63 9.35 -3.55 1.60
N ALA A 64 8.78 -2.62 0.85
CA ALA A 64 9.50 -1.77 -0.07
C ALA A 64 9.06 -0.31 0.08
N ASP A 65 9.87 0.61 -0.42
CA ASP A 65 9.55 2.04 -0.47
C ASP A 65 9.30 2.44 -1.92
N LYS A 66 8.13 3.00 -2.19
CA LYS A 66 7.76 3.48 -3.52
C LYS A 66 7.92 5.00 -3.57
N PRO A 67 8.72 5.54 -4.50
CA PRO A 67 8.77 6.99 -4.70
C PRO A 67 7.44 7.45 -5.28
N VAL A 68 6.82 8.43 -4.64
CA VAL A 68 5.63 9.10 -5.13
C VAL A 68 5.95 10.56 -5.43
N THR A 69 5.52 10.99 -6.61
CA THR A 69 5.61 12.39 -6.99
C THR A 69 4.48 13.13 -6.31
N ARG A 70 4.83 14.01 -5.35
CA ARG A 70 3.86 14.95 -4.79
C ARG A 70 3.37 15.86 -5.92
N LEU A 71 2.11 15.72 -6.33
CA LEU A 71 1.48 16.60 -7.32
C LEU A 71 1.15 17.98 -6.70
N GLY A 72 2.16 18.69 -6.20
CA GLY A 72 2.10 20.11 -5.78
C GLY A 72 1.16 20.46 -4.61
N PRO A 73 1.16 21.72 -4.15
CA PRO A 73 0.19 22.19 -3.18
C PRO A 73 -1.16 22.28 -3.89
N GLY A 74 -2.16 21.54 -3.40
CA GLY A 74 -3.52 21.63 -3.91
C GLY A 74 -4.04 23.06 -3.76
N LYS A 75 -3.98 23.86 -4.83
CA LYS A 75 -4.93 24.97 -4.96
C LYS A 75 -6.26 24.35 -5.36
N PRO A 76 -7.32 24.44 -4.54
CA PRO A 76 -8.65 24.10 -5.02
C PRO A 76 -8.95 24.97 -6.24
N LYS A 77 -9.29 24.34 -7.37
CA LYS A 77 -9.90 25.09 -8.47
C LYS A 77 -11.23 25.62 -7.93
N PRO A 78 -11.51 26.94 -8.01
CA PRO A 78 -12.87 27.40 -7.87
C PRO A 78 -13.67 26.73 -9.00
N VAL A 79 -14.74 26.03 -8.62
CA VAL A 79 -15.81 25.71 -9.56
C VAL A 79 -16.34 27.06 -10.06
N ALA A 80 -16.22 27.30 -11.36
CA ALA A 80 -16.86 28.40 -12.06
C ALA A 80 -18.31 28.01 -12.43
#